data_AF-A0A2E8R723-F1
#
_entry.id   AF-A0A2E8R723-F1
#
_cell.length_a   1.000
_cell.length_b   1.000
_cell.length_c   1.000
_cell.angle_alpha   90.00
_cell.angle_beta   90.00
_cell.angle_gamma   90.00
#
_symmetry.space_group_name_H-M   'P 1'
#
loop_
_entity.id
_entity.type
_entity.pdbx_description
1 polymer ?
#
loop_
_entity_poly.entity_id
_entity_poly.type
_entity_poly.pdbx_seq_one_letter_code
_entity_poly.pdbx_strand_id
1 'polypeptide(L)'
;MVEINQEIKNRIKLSIAAYAYEYKSDPIMSDDEFDQLALKINPEEKTGNIKLDNFFRKCFATDTGLWVRKHPELNKLEWIYNEYFKKNKTVT
;
A
#
# COMPACT_ATOMS: atom_id res chain seq x y z
N MET A 1 12.65 3.22 22.68
CA MET A 1 11.56 3.40 21.70
C MET A 1 11.93 2.59 20.47
N VAL A 2 11.06 1.68 20.02
CA VAL A 2 11.29 0.99 18.73
C VAL A 2 10.86 1.96 17.65
N GLU A 3 11.83 2.53 16.95
CA GLU A 3 11.57 3.40 15.80
C GLU A 3 11.04 2.52 14.67
N ILE A 4 9.73 2.57 14.44
CA ILE A 4 9.12 1.81 13.34
C ILE A 4 9.50 2.52 12.05
N ASN A 5 10.20 1.81 11.16
CA ASN A 5 10.61 2.32 9.86
C ASN A 5 9.38 2.92 9.12
N GLN A 6 9.47 4.22 8.81
CA GLN A 6 8.38 4.98 8.23
C GLN A 6 8.07 4.54 6.80
N GLU A 7 9.09 4.13 6.04
CA GLU A 7 8.93 3.60 4.68
C GLU A 7 8.11 2.32 4.67
N ILE A 8 8.33 1.41 5.64
CA ILE A 8 7.49 0.21 5.79
C ILE A 8 6.02 0.60 5.96
N LYS A 9 5.72 1.57 6.82
CA LYS A 9 4.34 2.04 7.03
C LYS A 9 3.76 2.65 5.76
N ASN A 10 4.52 3.49 5.08
CA ASN A 10 4.08 4.16 3.86
C ASN A 10 3.78 3.13 2.75
N ARG A 11 4.68 2.19 2.52
CA ARG A 11 4.52 1.10 1.54
C ARG A 11 3.28 0.25 1.84
N ILE A 12 3.06 -0.12 3.11
CA ILE A 12 1.86 -0.88 3.49
C ILE A 12 0.60 -0.06 3.23
N LYS A 13 0.54 1.18 3.70
CA LYS A 13 -0.64 2.05 3.56
C LYS A 13 -0.97 2.29 2.09
N LEU A 14 0.04 2.58 1.26
CA LEU A 14 -0.11 2.81 -0.16
C LEU A 14 -0.56 1.54 -0.90
N SER A 15 0.03 0.38 -0.59
CA SER A 15 -0.38 -0.90 -1.19
C SER A 15 -1.84 -1.24 -0.89
N ILE A 16 -2.32 -0.98 0.34
CA ILE A 16 -3.74 -1.22 0.68
C ILE A 16 -4.65 -0.26 -0.07
N ALA A 17 -4.26 1.02 -0.19
CA ALA A 17 -5.04 2.00 -0.94
C ALA A 17 -5.13 1.64 -2.42
N ALA A 18 -4.00 1.28 -3.05
CA ALA A 18 -3.96 0.83 -4.43
C ALA A 18 -4.84 -0.42 -4.63
N TYR A 19 -4.80 -1.37 -3.68
CA TYR A 19 -5.69 -2.53 -3.71
C TYR A 19 -7.17 -2.15 -3.67
N ALA A 20 -7.54 -1.22 -2.79
CA ALA A 20 -8.91 -0.78 -2.62
C ALA A 20 -9.46 -0.09 -3.89
N TYR A 21 -8.65 0.77 -4.52
CA TYR A 21 -8.93 1.36 -5.84
C TYR A 21 -9.11 0.29 -6.92
N GLU A 22 -8.11 -0.59 -7.08
CA GLU A 22 -8.02 -1.50 -8.23
C GLU A 22 -8.95 -2.71 -8.18
N TYR A 23 -9.34 -3.16 -6.98
CA TYR A 23 -10.10 -4.41 -6.80
C TYR A 23 -11.48 -4.23 -6.16
N LYS A 24 -11.70 -3.16 -5.40
CA LYS A 24 -12.94 -3.01 -4.62
C LYS A 24 -13.78 -1.81 -5.04
N SER A 25 -13.23 -0.89 -5.84
CA SER A 25 -13.88 0.39 -6.18
C SER A 25 -14.37 1.14 -4.93
N ASP A 26 -13.65 0.95 -3.82
CA ASP A 26 -14.00 1.47 -2.50
C ASP A 26 -12.75 2.13 -1.89
N PRO A 27 -12.40 3.34 -2.33
CA PRO A 27 -11.20 4.01 -1.88
C PRO A 27 -11.21 4.27 -0.37
N ILE A 28 -10.06 4.06 0.26
CA ILE A 28 -9.83 4.26 1.70
C ILE A 28 -9.10 5.57 2.04
N MET A 29 -8.73 6.34 1.01
CA MET A 29 -8.13 7.67 1.06
C MET A 29 -8.51 8.41 -0.23
N SER A 30 -8.40 9.74 -0.28
CA SER A 30 -8.65 10.48 -1.53
C SER A 30 -7.51 10.29 -2.56
N ASP A 31 -7.77 10.69 -3.81
CA ASP A 31 -6.74 10.71 -4.87
C ASP A 31 -5.55 11.58 -4.47
N ASP A 32 -5.81 12.80 -3.95
CA ASP A 32 -4.76 13.71 -3.47
C ASP A 32 -3.91 13.07 -2.35
N GLU A 33 -4.55 12.38 -1.39
CA GLU A 33 -3.82 11.69 -0.32
C GLU A 33 -2.96 10.54 -0.84
N PHE A 34 -3.47 9.82 -1.85
CA PHE A 34 -2.75 8.75 -2.51
C PHE A 34 -1.50 9.29 -3.23
N ASP A 35 -1.66 10.35 -4.03
CA ASP A 35 -0.56 10.98 -4.78
C ASP A 35 0.52 11.49 -3.84
N GLN A 36 0.13 12.20 -2.78
CA GLN A 36 1.07 12.71 -1.77
C GLN A 36 1.79 11.60 -1.01
N LEU A 37 1.16 10.43 -0.83
CA LEU A 37 1.81 9.26 -0.23
C LEU A 37 2.75 8.56 -1.22
N ALA A 38 2.35 8.43 -2.48
CA ALA A 38 3.15 7.82 -3.53
C ALA A 38 4.47 8.57 -3.74
N LEU A 39 4.44 9.91 -3.72
CA LEU A 39 5.63 10.76 -3.83
C LEU A 39 6.63 10.60 -2.66
N LYS A 40 6.19 10.06 -1.52
CA LYS A 40 7.03 9.84 -0.33
C LYS A 40 7.72 8.48 -0.33
N ILE A 41 7.32 7.56 -1.21
CA ILE A 41 7.93 6.23 -1.29
C ILE A 41 9.34 6.36 -1.85
N ASN A 42 10.29 5.72 -1.17
CA ASN A 42 11.66 5.56 -1.67
C ASN A 42 11.89 4.10 -2.06
N PRO A 43 11.77 3.72 -3.35
CA PRO A 43 11.93 2.33 -3.80
C PRO A 43 13.31 1.72 -3.53
N GLU A 44 14.33 2.56 -3.29
CA GLU A 44 15.70 2.11 -3.01
C GLU A 44 15.95 1.86 -1.51
N GLU A 45 15.05 2.29 -0.62
CA GLU A 45 15.20 2.03 0.81
C GLU A 45 15.00 0.55 1.12
N LYS A 46 15.94 -0.02 1.90
CA LYS A 46 15.88 -1.41 2.34
C LYS A 46 15.07 -1.51 3.62
N THR A 47 14.03 -2.33 3.59
CA THR A 47 13.14 -2.57 4.73
C THR A 47 13.46 -3.85 5.49
N GLY A 48 14.41 -4.64 4.98
CA GLY A 48 14.74 -5.98 5.50
C GLY A 48 13.87 -7.09 4.90
N ASN A 49 12.85 -6.75 4.11
CA ASN A 49 12.08 -7.72 3.33
C ASN A 49 12.51 -7.68 1.86
N ILE A 50 13.49 -8.52 1.50
CA ILE A 50 14.09 -8.57 0.16
C ILE A 50 13.04 -8.74 -0.95
N LYS A 51 11.98 -9.52 -0.71
CA LYS A 51 10.91 -9.75 -1.71
C LYS A 51 10.14 -8.47 -1.99
N LEU A 52 9.74 -7.74 -0.95
CA LEU A 52 9.02 -6.47 -1.08
C LEU A 52 9.93 -5.34 -1.56
N ASP A 53 11.17 -5.27 -1.08
CA ASP A 53 12.16 -4.29 -1.54
C ASP A 53 12.40 -4.43 -3.06
N ASN A 54 12.53 -5.65 -3.56
CA ASN A 54 12.68 -5.89 -5.00
C ASN A 54 11.40 -5.58 -5.79
N PHE A 55 10.23 -5.80 -5.19
CA PHE A 55 8.96 -5.47 -5.81
C PHE A 55 8.80 -3.95 -5.98
N PHE A 56 9.02 -3.18 -4.92
CA PHE A 56 8.94 -1.72 -5.01
C PHE A 56 9.97 -1.19 -6.01
N ARG A 57 11.22 -1.67 -5.98
CA ARG A 57 12.24 -1.22 -6.93
C ARG A 57 11.90 -1.47 -8.41
N LYS A 58 11.22 -2.59 -8.72
CA LYS A 58 11.01 -3.03 -10.11
C LYS A 58 9.62 -2.76 -10.66
N CYS A 59 8.63 -2.60 -9.81
CA CYS A 59 7.22 -2.54 -10.22
C CYS A 59 6.51 -1.26 -9.77
N PHE A 60 7.00 -0.57 -8.75
CA PHE A 60 6.34 0.64 -8.26
C PHE A 60 6.42 1.76 -9.29
N ALA A 61 5.30 2.46 -9.45
CA ALA A 61 5.20 3.68 -10.23
C ALA A 61 4.29 4.64 -9.46
N THR A 62 4.68 5.91 -9.40
CA THR A 62 3.96 6.94 -8.62
C THR A 62 2.69 7.43 -9.28
N ASP A 63 2.54 7.21 -10.59
CA ASP A 63 1.47 7.72 -11.45
C ASP A 63 0.28 6.76 -11.61
N THR A 64 0.35 5.56 -11.02
CA THR A 64 -0.71 4.55 -11.14
C THR A 64 -0.73 3.58 -9.97
N GLY A 65 -1.91 3.00 -9.67
CA GLY A 65 -2.07 1.89 -8.71
C GLY A 65 -1.91 0.50 -9.33
N LEU A 66 -1.79 0.39 -10.65
CA LEU A 66 -1.83 -0.89 -11.39
C LEU A 66 -0.78 -1.92 -10.94
N TRP A 67 0.35 -1.46 -10.41
CA TRP A 67 1.43 -2.31 -9.89
C TRP A 67 0.97 -3.23 -8.76
N VAL A 68 -0.07 -2.84 -8.01
CA VAL A 68 -0.59 -3.64 -6.90
C VAL A 68 -1.11 -5.01 -7.35
N ARG A 69 -1.53 -5.14 -8.62
CA ARG A 69 -1.95 -6.43 -9.21
C ARG A 69 -0.84 -7.47 -9.22
N LYS A 70 0.42 -7.03 -9.15
CA LYS A 70 1.61 -7.89 -9.07
C LYS A 70 2.17 -7.98 -7.65
N HIS A 71 1.46 -7.46 -6.64
CA HIS A 71 1.96 -7.40 -5.27
C HIS A 71 2.25 -8.81 -4.73
N PRO A 72 3.46 -9.09 -4.20
CA PRO A 72 3.88 -10.44 -3.78
C PRO A 72 3.07 -11.05 -2.64
N GLU A 73 2.24 -10.24 -1.99
CA GLU A 73 1.43 -10.56 -0.83
C GLU A 73 -0.01 -10.05 -0.98
N LEU A 74 -0.59 -10.14 -2.18
CA LEU A 74 -1.94 -9.63 -2.48
C LEU A 74 -3.01 -10.12 -1.48
N ASN A 75 -2.98 -11.40 -1.11
CA ASN A 75 -3.91 -11.97 -0.13
C ASN A 75 -3.83 -11.30 1.25
N LYS A 76 -2.63 -10.84 1.65
CA LYS A 76 -2.47 -10.10 2.91
C LYS A 76 -3.10 -8.71 2.81
N LEU A 77 -2.94 -8.03 1.67
CA LEU A 77 -3.59 -6.73 1.45
C LEU A 77 -5.12 -6.87 1.52
N GLU A 78 -5.66 -7.92 0.90
CA GLU A 78 -7.10 -8.22 0.98
C GLU A 78 -7.56 -8.43 2.42
N TRP A 79 -6.85 -9.25 3.19
CA TRP A 79 -7.18 -9.50 4.59
C TRP A 79 -7.16 -8.22 5.42
N ILE A 80 -6.12 -7.39 5.29
CA ILE A 80 -6.02 -6.12 6.03
C ILE A 80 -7.16 -5.17 5.62
N TYR A 81 -7.44 -5.05 4.32
CA TYR A 81 -8.54 -4.21 3.84
C TYR A 81 -9.89 -4.64 4.44
N ASN A 82 -10.19 -5.95 4.42
CA ASN A 82 -11.47 -6.46 4.93
C ASN A 82 -11.60 -6.28 6.45
N GLU A 83 -10.57 -6.63 7.22
CA GLU A 83 -10.63 -6.62 8.69
C GLU A 83 -10.58 -5.22 9.28
N TYR A 84 -9.76 -4.32 8.72
CA TYR A 84 -9.49 -3.01 9.33
C TYR A 84 -10.16 -1.84 8.63
N PHE A 85 -10.42 -1.90 7.32
CA PHE A 85 -10.98 -0.76 6.60
C PHE A 85 -12.47 -0.96 6.34
N LYS A 86 -12.84 -2.09 5.74
CA LYS A 86 -14.24 -2.37 5.41
C LYS A 86 -15.11 -2.49 6.67
N LYS A 87 -14.64 -3.24 7.68
CA LYS A 87 -15.37 -3.43 8.94
C LYS A 87 -15.61 -2.11 9.68
N ASN A 88 -14.62 -1.23 9.72
CA ASN A 88 -14.75 0.08 10.35
C ASN A 88 -15.74 0.99 9.61
N LYS A 89 -15.85 0.86 8.28
CA LYS A 89 -16.82 1.61 7.46
C LYS A 89 -18.27 1.15 7.70
N THR A 90 -18.48 -0.12 8.01
CA THR A 90 -19.83 -0.69 8.25
C THR A 90 -20.40 -0.44 9.65
N VAL A 91 -19.60 0.07 10.59
CA VAL A 91 -20.02 0.34 11.98
C VAL A 91 -20.37 1.82 12.20
N THR A 92 -20.47 2.61 11.12
CA THR A 92 -20.92 4.01 11.14
C THR A 92 -22.28 4.13 10.46
#